data_AF-A0A848YWS8-F1
#
_entry.id   AF-A0A848YWS8-F1
#
_cell.length_a   1.000
_cell.length_b   1.000
_cell.length_c   1.000
_cell.angle_alpha   90.00
_cell.angle_beta   90.00
_cell.angle_gamma   90.00
#
_symmetry.space_group_name_H-M   'P 1'
#
loop_
_entity.id
_entity.type
_entity.pdbx_description
1 polymer ?
#
loop_
_entity_poly.entity_id
_entity_poly.type
_entity_poly.pdbx_seq_one_letter_code
_entity_poly.pdbx_strand_id
1 'polypeptide(L)'
;DSLEFALSVAESARHPERPKSPVGIAAEDINHTPVTVSYGSDQMIEVVGRKGTRPNLYYQINGGDWERIRLEEGFGRYYNDAPGLFYTRYTAEIKGQVAGDTVSYKIRSRTNQLGPYQYNVPSVTGNPILLVAGEDYTGEYPVYDDPSGPNYLHFYTAALDAAGYAYDIWNVDLQGVPSHTEVLSHYKVAIWYSGDDYWATVPDRMSTHADESVAFRDFLNYSNGKLFVTGQDLAYISAVYGQFDELPDDLFQYNLGAYLDIDSGGINPDNGDPFDVRGQAGDPVFDGLNFRIQGGSGADNQGAPSSFLSTNYFLPHFEGTVAARYDRPGGPFDPISGEYYVYSQIADRAFKRLGRTITLPDGNPELTFWVSYDIESDWDYAFVEIVEAGTDNWTTLPDLNGLTTTDTGFSCTNADGWVNEIHPFLAHYMDADCNPSGTSGEWNAFTGGSDGWRQVVMDLSAYAGKTVEIYLSYASDWAVQNLGVFVEDIEISGQPLEDFEAGLGGWAASVPPGSNSFNNWERITNAGFPEGPAMRTADSVYLGFGFEAIDTSDNRTAVMDRVMQYLLPTGP
;
A
#
# COMPACT_ATOMS: atom_id res chain seq x y z
N ASP A 1 -1.25 9.87 -36.78
CA ASP A 1 -1.41 8.92 -37.88
C ASP A 1 -1.89 7.59 -37.28
N SER A 2 -3.21 7.38 -37.21
CA SER A 2 -3.84 6.28 -36.44
C SER A 2 -4.79 5.42 -37.27
N LEU A 3 -4.87 5.67 -38.57
CA LEU A 3 -5.81 4.99 -39.47
C LEU A 3 -5.50 3.50 -39.59
N GLU A 4 -4.22 3.13 -39.74
CA GLU A 4 -3.80 1.73 -39.83
C GLU A 4 -4.12 0.96 -38.53
N PHE A 5 -3.91 1.58 -37.37
CA PHE A 5 -4.31 1.02 -36.09
C PHE A 5 -5.82 0.82 -36.02
N ALA A 6 -6.62 1.85 -36.33
CA ALA A 6 -8.08 1.77 -36.31
C ALA A 6 -8.63 0.69 -37.26
N LEU A 7 -8.06 0.55 -38.46
CA LEU A 7 -8.40 -0.51 -39.40
C LEU A 7 -8.04 -1.89 -38.85
N SER A 8 -6.86 -2.05 -38.25
CA SER A 8 -6.44 -3.32 -37.66
C SER A 8 -7.36 -3.76 -36.51
N VAL A 9 -7.87 -2.84 -35.69
CA VAL A 9 -8.86 -3.13 -34.65
C VAL A 9 -10.18 -3.60 -35.27
N ALA A 10 -10.69 -2.89 -36.29
CA ALA A 10 -11.92 -3.25 -36.98
C ALA A 10 -11.84 -4.61 -37.69
N GLU A 11 -10.69 -4.94 -38.27
CA GLU A 11 -10.45 -6.25 -38.90
C GLU A 11 -10.31 -7.36 -37.85
N SER A 12 -9.64 -7.09 -36.72
CA SER A 12 -9.48 -8.02 -35.59
C SER A 12 -10.83 -8.42 -35.00
N ALA A 13 -11.82 -7.51 -34.96
CA ALA A 13 -13.14 -7.81 -34.42
C ALA A 13 -13.87 -8.98 -35.11
N ARG A 14 -13.51 -9.33 -36.35
CA ARG A 14 -14.07 -10.48 -37.07
C ARG A 14 -13.47 -11.82 -36.65
N HIS A 15 -12.20 -11.79 -36.25
CA HIS A 15 -11.41 -12.94 -35.82
C HIS A 15 -10.56 -12.55 -34.61
N PRO A 16 -11.16 -12.27 -33.46
CA PRO A 16 -10.44 -11.79 -32.28
C PRO A 16 -9.41 -12.81 -31.76
N GLU A 17 -9.53 -14.08 -32.12
CA GLU A 17 -8.53 -15.13 -31.89
C GLU A 17 -7.32 -15.08 -32.85
N ARG A 18 -7.38 -14.22 -33.87
CA ARG A 18 -6.34 -13.95 -34.88
C ARG A 18 -6.32 -12.44 -35.19
N PRO A 19 -5.97 -11.61 -34.19
CA PRO A 19 -5.96 -10.17 -34.39
C PRO A 19 -5.00 -9.77 -35.52
N LYS A 20 -5.36 -8.68 -36.20
CA LYS A 20 -4.53 -8.01 -37.20
C LYS A 20 -3.65 -6.98 -36.50
N SER A 21 -2.39 -6.93 -36.90
CA SER A 21 -1.43 -5.94 -36.43
C SER A 21 -1.10 -4.96 -37.56
N PRO A 22 -1.10 -3.64 -37.29
CA PRO A 22 -0.69 -2.65 -38.28
C PRO A 22 0.80 -2.76 -38.63
N VAL A 23 1.61 -3.39 -37.77
CA VAL A 23 3.05 -3.65 -37.98
C VAL A 23 3.35 -5.07 -38.46
N GLY A 24 2.32 -5.84 -38.86
CA GLY A 24 2.48 -7.16 -39.46
C GLY A 24 2.86 -8.30 -38.49
N ILE A 25 2.84 -8.05 -37.18
CA ILE A 25 3.07 -9.08 -36.17
C ILE A 25 1.82 -9.97 -36.04
N ALA A 26 1.98 -11.27 -36.24
CA ALA A 26 0.88 -12.22 -36.08
C ALA A 26 0.83 -12.75 -34.65
N ALA A 27 -0.36 -12.85 -34.07
CA ALA A 27 -0.54 -13.53 -32.78
C ALA A 27 -0.31 -15.05 -32.96
N GLU A 28 0.58 -15.60 -32.14
CA GLU A 28 0.92 -17.02 -32.18
C GLU A 28 -0.25 -17.89 -31.69
N ASP A 29 -0.32 -19.16 -32.13
CA ASP A 29 -1.34 -20.10 -31.63
C ASP A 29 -1.03 -20.56 -30.20
N ILE A 30 0.26 -20.65 -29.84
CA ILE A 30 0.78 -20.98 -28.50
C ILE A 30 2.04 -20.16 -28.25
N ASN A 31 2.22 -19.65 -27.04
CA ASN A 31 3.40 -18.93 -26.58
C ASN A 31 3.88 -19.51 -25.23
N HIS A 32 5.19 -19.54 -25.00
CA HIS A 32 5.82 -20.10 -23.81
C HIS A 32 7.17 -19.43 -23.57
N THR A 33 7.40 -18.97 -22.33
CA THR A 33 8.72 -18.54 -21.87
C THR A 33 9.52 -19.77 -21.43
N PRO A 34 10.66 -20.07 -22.08
CA PRO A 34 11.44 -21.27 -21.76
C PRO A 34 11.95 -21.28 -20.31
N VAL A 35 11.77 -22.42 -19.63
CA VAL A 35 12.43 -22.72 -18.36
C VAL A 35 13.87 -23.15 -18.64
N THR A 36 14.79 -22.55 -17.90
CA THR A 36 16.25 -22.71 -17.98
C THR A 36 16.84 -23.36 -16.74
N VAL A 37 16.14 -23.29 -15.60
CA VAL A 37 16.54 -23.91 -14.34
C VAL A 37 15.33 -24.39 -13.54
N SER A 38 15.51 -25.37 -12.65
CA SER A 38 14.48 -25.81 -11.71
C SER A 38 15.04 -26.07 -10.33
N TYR A 39 14.44 -25.46 -9.30
CA TYR A 39 14.85 -25.62 -7.90
C TYR A 39 13.95 -26.59 -7.10
N GLY A 40 13.14 -27.39 -7.78
CA GLY A 40 12.25 -28.36 -7.14
C GLY A 40 12.20 -29.71 -7.85
N SER A 41 11.52 -30.67 -7.22
CA SER A 41 11.37 -32.03 -7.76
C SER A 41 10.31 -32.14 -8.85
N ASP A 42 9.41 -31.16 -8.94
CA ASP A 42 8.30 -31.11 -9.89
C ASP A 42 8.32 -29.75 -10.59
N GLN A 43 8.70 -29.68 -11.87
CA GLN A 43 8.82 -28.42 -12.61
C GLN A 43 7.56 -28.10 -13.42
N MET A 44 6.93 -26.97 -13.10
CA MET A 44 5.81 -26.43 -13.87
C MET A 44 6.26 -25.93 -15.24
N ILE A 45 5.46 -26.21 -16.28
CA ILE A 45 5.58 -25.67 -17.63
C ILE A 45 4.26 -24.99 -17.99
N GLU A 46 4.32 -23.70 -18.29
CA GLU A 46 3.16 -22.87 -18.60
C GLU A 46 3.10 -22.45 -20.07
N VAL A 47 1.92 -22.47 -20.67
CA VAL A 47 1.70 -22.08 -22.06
C VAL A 47 0.47 -21.21 -22.16
N VAL A 48 0.59 -20.02 -22.74
CA VAL A 48 -0.58 -19.25 -23.19
C VAL A 48 -0.92 -19.70 -24.59
N GLY A 49 -2.10 -20.28 -24.77
CA GLY A 49 -2.51 -20.85 -26.05
C GLY A 49 -3.90 -20.43 -26.45
N ARG A 50 -4.15 -20.34 -27.75
CA ARG A 50 -5.51 -20.14 -28.25
C ARG A 50 -6.41 -21.26 -27.73
N LYS A 51 -7.64 -20.91 -27.35
CA LYS A 51 -8.63 -21.85 -26.82
C LYS A 51 -8.82 -23.04 -27.77
N GLY A 52 -8.71 -24.26 -27.22
CA GLY A 52 -8.85 -25.51 -27.97
C GLY A 52 -7.58 -26.03 -28.66
N THR A 53 -6.43 -25.35 -28.56
CA THR A 53 -5.15 -25.85 -29.09
C THR A 53 -4.66 -27.12 -28.38
N ARG A 54 -4.95 -27.26 -27.08
CA ARG A 54 -4.67 -28.44 -26.23
C ARG A 54 -3.27 -29.02 -26.47
N PRO A 55 -2.20 -28.25 -26.21
CA PRO A 55 -0.83 -28.68 -26.48
C PRO A 55 -0.43 -29.89 -25.62
N ASN A 56 0.55 -30.66 -26.10
CA ASN A 56 1.19 -31.74 -25.35
C ASN A 56 2.64 -31.35 -25.05
N LEU A 57 3.06 -31.62 -23.83
CA LEU A 57 4.43 -31.53 -23.36
C LEU A 57 5.10 -32.88 -23.62
N TYR A 58 6.26 -32.85 -24.25
CA TYR A 58 7.15 -33.99 -24.34
C TYR A 58 8.42 -33.65 -23.58
N TYR A 59 8.92 -34.55 -22.75
CA TYR A 59 10.17 -34.33 -22.01
C TYR A 59 10.98 -35.61 -21.92
N GLN A 60 12.26 -35.47 -21.61
CA GLN A 60 13.18 -36.56 -21.27
C GLN A 60 14.14 -36.06 -20.19
N ILE A 61 14.51 -36.93 -19.26
CA ILE A 61 15.49 -36.65 -18.20
C ILE A 61 16.79 -37.38 -18.57
N ASN A 62 17.92 -36.68 -18.54
CA ASN A 62 19.27 -37.22 -18.79
C ASN A 62 19.40 -37.98 -20.12
N GLY A 63 18.67 -37.55 -21.16
CA GLY A 63 18.69 -38.19 -22.48
C GLY A 63 18.00 -39.57 -22.54
N GLY A 64 17.15 -39.88 -21.57
CA GLY A 64 16.29 -41.07 -21.59
C GLY A 64 15.18 -41.02 -22.65
N ASP A 65 14.19 -41.89 -22.52
CA ASP A 65 13.07 -41.94 -23.45
C ASP A 65 12.16 -40.69 -23.33
N TRP A 66 11.59 -40.28 -24.45
CA TRP A 66 10.62 -39.18 -24.47
C TRP A 66 9.30 -39.62 -23.85
N GLU A 67 8.95 -38.99 -22.73
CA GLU A 67 7.65 -39.08 -22.10
C GLU A 67 6.71 -38.00 -22.66
N ARG A 68 5.39 -38.22 -22.50
CA ARG A 68 4.36 -37.29 -22.98
C ARG A 68 3.34 -37.02 -21.88
N ILE A 69 3.18 -35.74 -21.56
CA ILE A 69 2.15 -35.21 -20.68
C ILE A 69 1.24 -34.29 -21.49
N ARG A 70 -0.05 -34.31 -21.20
CA ARG A 70 -0.98 -33.36 -21.79
C ARG A 70 -0.99 -32.10 -20.93
N LEU A 71 -0.86 -30.92 -21.55
CA LEU A 71 -1.14 -29.69 -20.81
C LEU A 71 -2.65 -29.52 -20.69
N GLU A 72 -3.11 -29.20 -19.49
CA GLU A 72 -4.51 -28.92 -19.19
C GLU A 72 -4.67 -27.45 -18.79
N GLU A 73 -5.89 -26.94 -18.89
CA GLU A 73 -6.16 -25.55 -18.49
C GLU A 73 -5.85 -25.37 -17.00
N GLY A 74 -5.07 -24.34 -16.66
CA GLY A 74 -4.63 -24.04 -15.29
C GLY A 74 -4.88 -22.58 -14.95
N PHE A 75 -5.67 -22.34 -13.90
CA PHE A 75 -6.20 -21.03 -13.54
C PHE A 75 -5.61 -20.51 -12.23
N GLY A 76 -5.60 -19.19 -12.07
CA GLY A 76 -5.22 -18.53 -10.83
C GLY A 76 -6.39 -18.40 -9.86
N ARG A 77 -6.10 -17.90 -8.65
CA ARG A 77 -7.09 -17.65 -7.60
C ARG A 77 -7.72 -16.25 -7.67
N TYR A 78 -6.91 -15.24 -7.97
CA TYR A 78 -7.27 -13.82 -7.99
C TYR A 78 -7.54 -13.29 -9.40
N TYR A 79 -6.74 -13.74 -10.37
CA TYR A 79 -6.90 -13.41 -11.78
C TYR A 79 -6.59 -14.61 -12.68
N ASN A 80 -7.12 -14.56 -13.91
CA ASN A 80 -7.13 -15.72 -14.81
C ASN A 80 -7.72 -16.96 -14.13
N ASP A 81 -8.80 -16.78 -13.37
CA ASP A 81 -9.52 -17.78 -12.56
C ASP A 81 -10.47 -18.67 -13.40
N ALA A 82 -10.67 -18.31 -14.66
CA ALA A 82 -11.51 -19.02 -15.61
C ALA A 82 -10.85 -19.11 -16.99
N PRO A 83 -11.31 -20.02 -17.88
CA PRO A 83 -10.79 -20.10 -19.23
C PRO A 83 -11.06 -18.80 -19.99
N GLY A 84 -9.99 -18.12 -20.41
CA GLY A 84 -10.10 -16.92 -21.22
C GLY A 84 -10.90 -17.13 -22.52
N LEU A 85 -11.37 -16.02 -23.08
CA LEU A 85 -12.34 -16.03 -24.19
C LEU A 85 -11.71 -16.58 -25.48
N PHE A 86 -10.52 -16.10 -25.84
CA PHE A 86 -9.79 -16.46 -27.07
C PHE A 86 -8.47 -17.19 -26.79
N TYR A 87 -7.79 -16.80 -25.72
CA TYR A 87 -6.55 -17.40 -25.24
C TYR A 87 -6.74 -17.87 -23.80
N THR A 88 -6.09 -18.96 -23.43
CA THR A 88 -6.15 -19.54 -22.10
C THR A 88 -4.78 -20.08 -21.69
N ARG A 89 -4.55 -20.16 -20.38
CA ARG A 89 -3.34 -20.70 -19.78
C ARG A 89 -3.47 -22.21 -19.66
N TYR A 90 -2.47 -22.93 -20.15
CA TYR A 90 -2.31 -24.36 -20.00
C TYR A 90 -1.07 -24.65 -19.17
N THR A 91 -1.13 -25.65 -18.31
CA THR A 91 -0.01 -26.06 -17.45
C THR A 91 0.18 -27.57 -17.46
N ALA A 92 1.41 -28.00 -17.16
CA ALA A 92 1.76 -29.37 -16.83
C ALA A 92 2.99 -29.36 -15.93
N GLU A 93 3.19 -30.41 -15.13
CA GLU A 93 4.38 -30.59 -14.30
C GLU A 93 5.22 -31.76 -14.79
N ILE A 94 6.53 -31.55 -14.91
CA ILE A 94 7.52 -32.62 -15.08
C ILE A 94 7.93 -33.07 -13.68
N LYS A 95 7.62 -34.31 -13.31
CA LYS A 95 7.75 -34.78 -11.92
C LYS A 95 8.96 -35.68 -11.69
N GLY A 96 9.40 -35.73 -10.44
CA GLY A 96 10.36 -36.72 -9.94
C GLY A 96 11.81 -36.51 -10.42
N GLN A 97 12.16 -35.27 -10.73
CA GLN A 97 13.54 -34.88 -11.05
C GLN A 97 14.36 -34.70 -9.77
N VAL A 98 15.67 -34.91 -9.87
CA VAL A 98 16.62 -34.83 -8.76
C VAL A 98 17.77 -33.88 -9.07
N ALA A 99 18.45 -33.41 -8.02
CA ALA A 99 19.62 -32.55 -8.19
C ALA A 99 20.69 -33.21 -9.09
N GLY A 100 21.16 -32.45 -10.09
CA GLY A 100 22.08 -32.91 -11.12
C GLY A 100 21.41 -33.36 -12.43
N ASP A 101 20.08 -33.46 -12.47
CA ASP A 101 19.38 -33.79 -13.71
C ASP A 101 19.47 -32.68 -14.75
N THR A 102 19.54 -33.08 -16.01
CA THR A 102 19.31 -32.21 -17.17
C THR A 102 18.06 -32.67 -17.89
N VAL A 103 17.07 -31.79 -18.02
CA VAL A 103 15.78 -32.07 -18.66
C VAL A 103 15.73 -31.40 -20.02
N SER A 104 15.34 -32.14 -21.05
CA SER A 104 15.00 -31.56 -22.36
C SER A 104 13.52 -31.70 -22.60
N TYR A 105 12.86 -30.65 -23.07
CA TYR A 105 11.42 -30.68 -23.33
C TYR A 105 11.02 -29.92 -24.60
N LYS A 106 9.84 -30.22 -25.13
CA LYS A 106 9.23 -29.53 -26.28
C LYS A 106 7.72 -29.53 -26.15
N ILE A 107 7.08 -28.49 -26.64
CA ILE A 107 5.62 -28.31 -26.57
C ILE A 107 5.07 -28.44 -27.99
N ARG A 108 4.06 -29.28 -28.19
CA ARG A 108 3.48 -29.52 -29.52
C ARG A 108 1.97 -29.36 -29.50
N SER A 109 1.47 -28.46 -30.35
CA SER A 109 0.06 -28.39 -30.74
C SER A 109 -0.16 -29.09 -32.09
N ARG A 110 -1.37 -29.00 -32.65
CA ARG A 110 -1.65 -29.54 -33.99
C ARG A 110 -0.88 -28.82 -35.09
N THR A 111 -0.63 -27.52 -34.92
CA THR A 111 -0.08 -26.62 -35.95
C THR A 111 1.36 -26.21 -35.66
N ASN A 112 1.77 -26.20 -34.38
CA ASN A 112 3.05 -25.66 -33.95
C ASN A 112 3.85 -26.64 -33.08
N GLN A 113 5.17 -26.45 -33.06
CA GLN A 113 6.07 -27.04 -32.08
C GLN A 113 7.02 -25.96 -31.56
N LEU A 114 7.09 -25.81 -30.24
CA LEU A 114 8.06 -24.99 -29.54
C LEU A 114 9.18 -25.87 -28.98
N GLY A 115 10.41 -25.34 -28.95
CA GLY A 115 11.60 -26.07 -28.51
C GLY A 115 12.22 -26.98 -29.59
N PRO A 116 13.15 -27.88 -29.20
CA PRO A 116 13.44 -28.29 -27.83
C PRO A 116 14.09 -27.20 -26.98
N TYR A 117 13.75 -27.20 -25.70
CA TYR A 117 14.36 -26.40 -24.64
C TYR A 117 15.07 -27.33 -23.67
N GLN A 118 15.91 -26.78 -22.81
CA GLN A 118 16.65 -27.53 -21.81
C GLN A 118 16.80 -26.71 -20.53
N TYR A 119 16.68 -27.37 -19.38
CA TYR A 119 17.03 -26.82 -18.08
C TYR A 119 17.81 -27.81 -17.24
N ASN A 120 18.50 -27.28 -16.22
CA ASN A 120 19.22 -28.06 -15.22
C ASN A 120 18.51 -27.98 -13.87
N VAL A 121 18.70 -29.01 -13.05
CA VAL A 121 18.16 -29.09 -11.69
C VAL A 121 19.31 -28.96 -10.68
N PRO A 122 19.73 -27.75 -10.30
CA PRO A 122 20.86 -27.56 -9.39
C PRO A 122 20.60 -28.07 -7.97
N SER A 123 19.37 -27.98 -7.48
CA SER A 123 18.99 -28.33 -6.11
C SER A 123 17.56 -28.85 -6.04
N VAL A 124 17.31 -29.76 -5.09
CA VAL A 124 15.98 -30.28 -4.72
C VAL A 124 15.99 -30.55 -3.22
N THR A 125 15.82 -29.52 -2.41
CA THR A 125 15.86 -29.63 -0.94
C THR A 125 14.55 -30.15 -0.35
N GLY A 126 13.42 -29.77 -0.97
CA GLY A 126 12.08 -29.99 -0.42
C GLY A 126 11.75 -29.08 0.76
N ASN A 127 12.56 -28.05 1.02
CA ASN A 127 12.32 -27.09 2.07
C ASN A 127 11.04 -26.27 1.77
N PRO A 128 10.15 -26.04 2.75
CA PRO A 128 8.88 -25.35 2.51
C PRO A 128 9.01 -23.82 2.39
N ILE A 129 10.14 -23.25 2.82
CA ILE A 129 10.34 -21.80 2.92
C ILE A 129 11.48 -21.36 1.99
N LEU A 130 11.24 -20.29 1.23
CA LEU A 130 12.29 -19.54 0.55
C LEU A 130 12.49 -18.20 1.26
N LEU A 131 13.70 -17.94 1.74
CA LEU A 131 14.11 -16.63 2.25
C LEU A 131 14.75 -15.83 1.11
N VAL A 132 14.01 -14.85 0.61
CA VAL A 132 14.42 -13.96 -0.47
C VAL A 132 15.03 -12.70 0.13
N ALA A 133 16.35 -12.59 0.02
CA ALA A 133 17.11 -11.40 0.37
C ALA A 133 17.05 -10.41 -0.79
N GLY A 134 16.18 -9.41 -0.65
CA GLY A 134 16.01 -8.28 -1.57
C GLY A 134 16.96 -7.11 -1.29
N GLU A 135 17.99 -7.31 -0.47
CA GLU A 135 19.00 -6.29 -0.16
C GLU A 135 19.85 -5.97 -1.40
N ASP A 136 19.87 -4.70 -1.80
CA ASP A 136 20.70 -4.15 -2.89
C ASP A 136 22.08 -3.72 -2.35
N TYR A 137 22.80 -4.67 -1.74
CA TYR A 137 24.06 -4.38 -1.07
C TYR A 137 25.21 -4.00 -2.02
N THR A 138 25.09 -4.25 -3.33
CA THR A 138 26.06 -3.74 -4.33
C THR A 138 25.64 -2.43 -5.00
N GLY A 139 24.46 -1.93 -4.68
CA GLY A 139 23.85 -0.75 -5.24
C GLY A 139 24.31 0.58 -4.66
N GLU A 140 23.54 1.61 -4.98
CA GLU A 140 23.89 3.01 -4.68
C GLU A 140 22.93 3.71 -3.69
N TYR A 141 21.74 3.14 -3.41
CA TYR A 141 20.68 3.82 -2.65
C TYR A 141 19.84 2.89 -1.76
N PRO A 142 20.15 2.79 -0.45
CA PRO A 142 21.33 3.33 0.23
C PRO A 142 22.62 2.58 -0.12
N VAL A 143 23.77 3.19 0.20
CA VAL A 143 25.06 2.50 0.13
C VAL A 143 25.27 1.72 1.43
N TYR A 144 25.36 0.40 1.32
CA TYR A 144 25.66 -0.48 2.44
C TYR A 144 27.13 -0.38 2.89
N ASP A 145 27.36 -0.54 4.20
CA ASP A 145 28.70 -0.56 4.78
C ASP A 145 29.52 -1.78 4.30
N ASP A 146 28.87 -2.94 4.12
CA ASP A 146 29.48 -4.16 3.58
C ASP A 146 28.80 -4.63 2.28
N PRO A 147 29.41 -4.40 1.11
CA PRO A 147 28.85 -4.82 -0.17
C PRO A 147 29.22 -6.28 -0.54
N SER A 148 29.71 -7.09 0.39
CA SER A 148 30.11 -8.48 0.10
C SER A 148 28.95 -9.49 0.15
N GLY A 149 27.80 -9.08 0.67
CA GLY A 149 26.59 -9.89 0.74
C GLY A 149 25.46 -9.17 1.49
N PRO A 150 24.30 -9.83 1.63
CA PRO A 150 23.18 -9.31 2.40
C PRO A 150 23.58 -9.06 3.86
N ASN A 151 23.40 -7.84 4.35
CA ASN A 151 23.81 -7.37 5.67
C ASN A 151 22.85 -7.87 6.76
N TYR A 152 21.56 -8.01 6.45
CA TYR A 152 20.50 -8.32 7.42
C TYR A 152 20.01 -9.78 7.39
N LEU A 153 20.41 -10.57 6.39
CA LEU A 153 20.04 -11.99 6.25
C LEU A 153 20.24 -12.83 7.52
N HIS A 154 21.26 -12.52 8.31
CA HIS A 154 21.60 -13.27 9.51
C HIS A 154 20.53 -13.16 10.63
N PHE A 155 19.72 -12.10 10.65
CA PHE A 155 18.61 -11.95 11.61
C PHE A 155 17.47 -12.92 11.32
N TYR A 156 17.13 -13.09 10.04
CA TYR A 156 16.08 -13.99 9.57
C TYR A 156 16.47 -15.45 9.71
N THR A 157 17.68 -15.81 9.26
CA THR A 157 18.22 -17.17 9.36
C THR A 157 18.34 -17.63 10.82
N ALA A 158 18.84 -16.78 11.72
CA ALA A 158 18.92 -17.10 13.14
C ALA A 158 17.54 -17.34 13.78
N ALA A 159 16.51 -16.57 13.39
CA ALA A 159 15.15 -16.76 13.89
C ALA A 159 14.49 -18.04 13.35
N LEU A 160 14.68 -18.35 12.06
CA LEU A 160 14.20 -19.59 11.46
C LEU A 160 14.88 -20.83 12.07
N ASP A 161 16.20 -20.78 12.26
CA ASP A 161 16.98 -21.84 12.91
C ASP A 161 16.53 -22.05 14.37
N ALA A 162 16.34 -20.96 15.12
CA ALA A 162 15.88 -21.02 16.51
C ALA A 162 14.45 -21.57 16.63
N ALA A 163 13.58 -21.26 15.67
CA ALA A 163 12.22 -21.79 15.61
C ALA A 163 12.12 -23.19 14.96
N GLY A 164 13.21 -23.69 14.36
CA GLY A 164 13.31 -25.06 13.84
C GLY A 164 12.71 -25.25 12.44
N TYR A 165 12.64 -24.20 11.63
CA TYR A 165 12.15 -24.27 10.25
C TYR A 165 13.28 -24.50 9.25
N ALA A 166 13.04 -25.37 8.26
CA ALA A 166 13.97 -25.57 7.16
C ALA A 166 13.64 -24.62 6.00
N TYR A 167 14.66 -24.03 5.39
CA TYR A 167 14.53 -23.01 4.37
C TYR A 167 15.70 -23.05 3.38
N ASP A 168 15.48 -22.47 2.20
CA ASP A 168 16.53 -22.11 1.24
C ASP A 168 16.65 -20.59 1.15
N ILE A 169 17.79 -20.10 0.64
CA ILE A 169 18.07 -18.67 0.50
C ILE A 169 18.14 -18.32 -0.99
N TRP A 170 17.54 -17.21 -1.36
CA TRP A 170 17.70 -16.57 -2.66
C TRP A 170 18.23 -15.15 -2.49
N ASN A 171 19.38 -14.85 -3.08
CA ASN A 171 19.96 -13.50 -3.05
C ASN A 171 19.63 -12.79 -4.37
N VAL A 172 18.77 -11.77 -4.31
CA VAL A 172 18.27 -11.05 -5.50
C VAL A 172 19.36 -10.25 -6.18
N ASP A 173 20.20 -9.54 -5.43
CA ASP A 173 21.33 -8.76 -5.96
C ASP A 173 22.31 -9.64 -6.76
N LEU A 174 22.57 -10.87 -6.29
CA LEU A 174 23.47 -11.81 -6.97
C LEU A 174 22.80 -12.64 -8.08
N GLN A 175 21.55 -13.07 -7.88
CA GLN A 175 20.88 -14.08 -8.70
C GLN A 175 19.76 -13.52 -9.59
N GLY A 176 19.39 -12.26 -9.41
CA GLY A 176 18.21 -11.64 -9.99
C GLY A 176 16.92 -12.03 -9.27
N VAL A 177 15.78 -11.52 -9.75
CA VAL A 177 14.46 -11.80 -9.19
C VAL A 177 14.12 -13.30 -9.28
N PRO A 178 13.63 -13.94 -8.20
CA PRO A 178 13.26 -15.35 -8.24
C PRO A 178 12.03 -15.55 -9.14
N SER A 179 12.24 -16.21 -10.28
CA SER A 179 11.16 -16.57 -11.21
C SER A 179 10.05 -17.36 -10.51
N HIS A 180 8.78 -16.99 -10.75
CA HIS A 180 7.63 -17.72 -10.24
C HIS A 180 7.69 -19.21 -10.61
N THR A 181 7.90 -19.52 -11.89
CA THR A 181 7.86 -20.89 -12.38
C THR A 181 9.11 -21.70 -12.05
N GLU A 182 10.29 -21.08 -12.03
CA GLU A 182 11.55 -21.80 -11.87
C GLU A 182 11.98 -21.95 -10.40
N VAL A 183 11.54 -21.02 -9.55
CA VAL A 183 11.97 -20.87 -8.15
C VAL A 183 10.77 -20.89 -7.19
N LEU A 184 9.93 -19.83 -7.18
CA LEU A 184 8.94 -19.62 -6.11
C LEU A 184 7.90 -20.74 -6.01
N SER A 185 7.41 -21.25 -7.15
CA SER A 185 6.38 -22.30 -7.20
C SER A 185 6.76 -23.62 -6.51
N HIS A 186 8.04 -23.81 -6.16
CA HIS A 186 8.53 -24.97 -5.42
C HIS A 186 8.35 -24.86 -3.90
N TYR A 187 8.02 -23.67 -3.39
CA TYR A 187 7.92 -23.38 -1.96
C TYR A 187 6.46 -23.18 -1.51
N LYS A 188 6.24 -23.21 -0.19
CA LYS A 188 4.94 -22.93 0.44
C LYS A 188 4.87 -21.51 0.96
N VAL A 189 5.95 -21.02 1.53
CA VAL A 189 6.10 -19.66 2.04
C VAL A 189 7.32 -19.03 1.39
N ALA A 190 7.21 -17.77 0.98
CA ALA A 190 8.37 -16.93 0.70
C ALA A 190 8.43 -15.80 1.74
N ILE A 191 9.62 -15.60 2.29
CA ILE A 191 9.94 -14.45 3.13
C ILE A 191 10.67 -13.45 2.24
N TRP A 192 10.11 -12.27 2.02
CA TRP A 192 10.71 -11.21 1.20
C TRP A 192 11.04 -10.03 2.10
N TYR A 193 12.31 -9.64 2.11
CA TYR A 193 12.74 -8.47 2.87
C TYR A 193 13.75 -7.62 2.10
N SER A 194 13.76 -6.32 2.38
CA SER A 194 14.63 -5.33 1.72
C SER A 194 15.68 -4.68 2.63
N GLY A 195 15.57 -4.82 3.95
CA GLY A 195 16.53 -4.19 4.86
C GLY A 195 16.42 -2.66 4.86
N ASP A 196 17.47 -1.99 4.39
CA ASP A 196 17.50 -0.53 4.27
C ASP A 196 17.00 -0.03 2.91
N ASP A 197 16.75 -0.95 1.97
CA ASP A 197 16.34 -0.59 0.61
C ASP A 197 14.83 -0.28 0.57
N TYR A 198 14.52 0.92 0.09
CA TYR A 198 13.17 1.31 -0.33
C TYR A 198 12.98 1.13 -1.85
N TRP A 199 14.05 0.82 -2.58
CA TRP A 199 14.03 0.30 -3.96
C TRP A 199 15.39 -0.27 -4.35
N ALA A 200 15.40 -1.22 -5.28
CA ALA A 200 16.63 -1.79 -5.81
C ALA A 200 17.19 -0.97 -6.98
N THR A 201 18.50 -0.71 -6.97
CA THR A 201 19.27 -0.09 -8.06
C THR A 201 19.90 -1.12 -9.01
N VAL A 202 20.05 -2.36 -8.56
CA VAL A 202 20.50 -3.52 -9.35
C VAL A 202 19.49 -4.68 -9.26
N PRO A 203 19.56 -5.69 -10.15
CA PRO A 203 20.27 -5.69 -11.42
C PRO A 203 19.70 -4.70 -12.45
N ASP A 204 18.41 -4.32 -12.35
CA ASP A 204 17.74 -3.48 -13.34
C ASP A 204 16.88 -2.36 -12.71
N ARG A 205 17.40 -1.69 -11.67
CA ARG A 205 16.77 -0.51 -11.07
C ARG A 205 15.31 -0.79 -10.66
N MET A 206 14.40 0.16 -10.94
CA MET A 206 12.97 0.07 -10.63
C MET A 206 12.30 -1.17 -11.25
N SER A 207 12.81 -1.70 -12.36
CA SER A 207 12.31 -2.95 -12.95
C SER A 207 12.47 -4.14 -11.99
N THR A 208 13.52 -4.16 -11.17
CA THR A 208 13.73 -5.22 -10.17
C THR A 208 12.54 -5.28 -9.20
N HIS A 209 12.15 -4.14 -8.62
CA HIS A 209 11.02 -4.06 -7.68
C HIS A 209 9.69 -4.44 -8.33
N ALA A 210 9.48 -3.99 -9.57
CA ALA A 210 8.32 -4.35 -10.37
C ALA A 210 8.25 -5.87 -10.63
N ASP A 211 9.37 -6.46 -11.04
CA ASP A 211 9.47 -7.89 -11.34
C ASP A 211 9.31 -8.74 -10.08
N GLU A 212 9.87 -8.33 -8.94
CA GLU A 212 9.62 -8.95 -7.64
C GLU A 212 8.12 -8.93 -7.31
N SER A 213 7.50 -7.75 -7.42
CA SER A 213 6.07 -7.58 -7.14
C SER A 213 5.22 -8.50 -8.01
N VAL A 214 5.52 -8.59 -9.31
CA VAL A 214 4.83 -9.50 -10.24
C VAL A 214 5.09 -10.97 -9.90
N ALA A 215 6.32 -11.35 -9.57
CA ALA A 215 6.68 -12.72 -9.24
C ALA A 215 5.98 -13.22 -7.96
N PHE A 216 5.93 -12.38 -6.92
CA PHE A 216 5.22 -12.68 -5.68
C PHE A 216 3.70 -12.67 -5.86
N ARG A 217 3.15 -11.78 -6.70
CA ARG A 217 1.74 -11.79 -7.07
C ARG A 217 1.37 -13.09 -7.79
N ASP A 218 2.18 -13.54 -8.74
CA ASP A 218 1.99 -14.82 -9.42
C ASP A 218 2.11 -16.01 -8.45
N PHE A 219 3.03 -15.96 -7.48
CA PHE A 219 3.19 -16.99 -6.45
C PHE A 219 1.93 -17.14 -5.57
N LEU A 220 1.36 -16.02 -5.10
CA LEU A 220 0.08 -16.02 -4.40
C LEU A 220 -1.06 -16.54 -5.29
N ASN A 221 -1.10 -16.10 -6.55
CA ASN A 221 -2.21 -16.36 -7.46
C ASN A 221 -2.26 -17.78 -8.01
N TYR A 222 -1.12 -18.32 -8.47
CA TYR A 222 -1.06 -19.58 -9.21
C TYR A 222 -0.49 -20.75 -8.40
N SER A 223 0.34 -20.48 -7.39
CA SER A 223 0.97 -21.54 -6.57
C SER A 223 0.29 -21.74 -5.22
N ASN A 224 -0.73 -20.93 -4.90
CA ASN A 224 -1.31 -20.83 -3.55
C ASN A 224 -0.23 -20.58 -2.48
N GLY A 225 0.80 -19.82 -2.89
CA GLY A 225 1.89 -19.40 -2.02
C GLY A 225 1.41 -18.56 -0.85
N LYS A 226 2.33 -18.30 0.07
CA LYS A 226 2.10 -17.50 1.27
C LYS A 226 3.29 -16.56 1.46
N LEU A 227 3.06 -15.33 1.88
CA LEU A 227 4.12 -14.33 1.96
C LEU A 227 4.32 -13.81 3.38
N PHE A 228 5.57 -13.75 3.81
CA PHE A 228 5.98 -12.89 4.91
C PHE A 228 6.83 -11.76 4.34
N VAL A 229 6.33 -10.54 4.38
CA VAL A 229 6.94 -9.36 3.77
C VAL A 229 7.37 -8.40 4.86
N THR A 230 8.59 -7.86 4.79
CA THR A 230 9.12 -6.99 5.84
C THR A 230 10.18 -6.04 5.30
N GLY A 231 10.10 -4.77 5.67
CA GLY A 231 11.09 -3.76 5.32
C GLY A 231 10.57 -2.39 5.71
N GLN A 232 11.47 -1.45 5.97
CA GLN A 232 11.08 -0.05 6.02
C GLN A 232 10.87 0.43 4.58
N ASP A 233 9.83 1.22 4.32
CA ASP A 233 9.54 1.82 3.01
C ASP A 233 9.48 0.86 1.80
N LEU A 234 9.27 -0.45 2.04
CA LEU A 234 9.22 -1.42 0.95
C LEU A 234 8.10 -1.10 -0.06
N ALA A 235 6.96 -0.56 0.40
CA ALA A 235 5.85 -0.16 -0.45
C ALA A 235 6.00 1.27 -1.00
N TYR A 236 6.93 2.09 -0.50
CA TYR A 236 6.99 3.53 -0.76
C TYR A 236 7.02 3.84 -2.26
N ILE A 237 7.91 3.19 -3.01
CA ILE A 237 8.00 3.43 -4.46
C ILE A 237 6.73 3.00 -5.20
N SER A 238 6.10 1.89 -4.80
CA SER A 238 4.82 1.47 -5.38
C SER A 238 3.69 2.46 -5.05
N ALA A 239 3.65 2.98 -3.82
CA ALA A 239 2.64 3.95 -3.40
C ALA A 239 2.79 5.31 -4.10
N VAL A 240 4.01 5.85 -4.18
CA VAL A 240 4.28 7.18 -4.76
C VAL A 240 4.27 7.15 -6.29
N TYR A 241 4.84 6.11 -6.88
CA TYR A 241 5.04 6.01 -8.33
C TYR A 241 4.11 4.99 -9.00
N GLY A 242 3.09 4.51 -8.29
CA GLY A 242 2.15 3.50 -8.78
C GLY A 242 1.35 3.90 -10.03
N GLN A 243 1.31 5.20 -10.32
CA GLN A 243 0.71 5.77 -11.53
C GLN A 243 1.56 5.61 -12.80
N PHE A 244 2.83 5.22 -12.68
CA PHE A 244 3.69 4.95 -13.82
C PHE A 244 3.56 3.46 -14.22
N ASP A 245 3.48 3.18 -15.53
CA ASP A 245 3.15 1.87 -16.12
C ASP A 245 4.04 0.69 -15.65
N GLU A 246 5.14 0.97 -14.95
CA GLU A 246 6.16 -0.01 -14.54
C GLU A 246 6.07 -0.42 -13.05
N LEU A 247 5.24 0.23 -12.21
CA LEU A 247 5.21 -0.05 -10.76
C LEU A 247 3.80 -0.33 -10.25
N PRO A 248 3.31 -1.58 -10.31
CA PRO A 248 1.98 -1.88 -9.79
C PRO A 248 1.97 -1.86 -8.25
N ASP A 249 1.09 -1.04 -7.67
CA ASP A 249 0.80 -1.05 -6.22
C ASP A 249 -0.20 -2.14 -5.81
N ASP A 250 -0.67 -2.93 -6.78
CA ASP A 250 -1.76 -3.88 -6.62
C ASP A 250 -1.42 -5.04 -5.68
N LEU A 251 -0.14 -5.47 -5.63
CA LEU A 251 0.34 -6.46 -4.67
C LEU A 251 0.12 -5.97 -3.23
N PHE A 252 0.59 -4.77 -2.89
CA PHE A 252 0.50 -4.24 -1.53
C PHE A 252 -0.97 -3.94 -1.17
N GLN A 253 -1.68 -3.24 -2.05
CA GLN A 253 -3.08 -2.86 -1.85
C GLN A 253 -4.00 -4.07 -1.74
N TYR A 254 -4.00 -4.97 -2.72
CA TYR A 254 -5.08 -5.97 -2.84
C TYR A 254 -4.69 -7.36 -2.33
N ASN A 255 -3.39 -7.70 -2.31
CA ASN A 255 -2.92 -9.02 -1.88
C ASN A 255 -2.30 -9.01 -0.47
N LEU A 256 -1.68 -7.90 -0.04
CA LEU A 256 -1.14 -7.74 1.33
C LEU A 256 -2.09 -6.99 2.27
N GLY A 257 -3.12 -6.35 1.71
CA GLY A 257 -4.16 -5.66 2.48
C GLY A 257 -3.74 -4.29 3.00
N ALA A 258 -2.64 -3.72 2.49
CA ALA A 258 -2.11 -2.40 2.82
C ALA A 258 -2.53 -1.40 1.73
N TYR A 259 -3.71 -0.79 1.89
CA TYR A 259 -4.32 0.07 0.88
C TYR A 259 -3.60 1.38 0.67
N LEU A 260 -3.19 2.00 1.77
CA LEU A 260 -2.46 3.25 1.78
C LEU A 260 -1.25 3.08 2.68
N ASP A 261 -0.08 3.35 2.13
CA ASP A 261 1.19 3.41 2.82
C ASP A 261 1.36 4.80 3.45
N ILE A 262 1.60 4.83 4.76
CA ILE A 262 1.88 6.03 5.53
C ILE A 262 3.37 5.96 5.88
N ASP A 263 4.18 6.56 5.01
CA ASP A 263 5.63 6.70 5.21
C ASP A 263 5.91 7.31 6.59
N SER A 264 6.92 6.75 7.27
CA SER A 264 7.44 7.25 8.54
C SER A 264 6.42 7.35 9.67
N GLY A 265 5.23 6.74 9.51
CA GLY A 265 4.20 6.75 10.55
C GLY A 265 4.73 6.20 11.88
N GLY A 266 5.68 5.27 11.86
CA GLY A 266 6.30 4.67 13.04
C GLY A 266 7.33 5.53 13.78
N ILE A 267 7.64 6.75 13.32
CA ILE A 267 8.63 7.62 13.96
C ILE A 267 7.96 8.57 14.95
N ASN A 268 8.55 8.71 16.14
CA ASN A 268 8.13 9.72 17.10
C ASN A 268 8.66 11.10 16.68
N PRO A 269 7.78 12.09 16.42
CA PRO A 269 8.20 13.41 15.95
C PRO A 269 8.98 14.23 16.99
N ASP A 270 8.85 13.92 18.28
CA ASP A 270 9.50 14.68 19.35
C ASP A 270 11.00 14.36 19.51
N ASN A 271 11.40 13.12 19.21
CA ASN A 271 12.78 12.65 19.40
C ASN A 271 13.38 11.95 18.17
N GLY A 272 12.59 11.62 17.16
CA GLY A 272 13.02 10.88 15.97
C GLY A 272 13.21 9.37 16.20
N ASP A 273 12.85 8.85 17.37
CA ASP A 273 13.01 7.42 17.68
C ASP A 273 11.79 6.63 17.17
N PRO A 274 11.95 5.39 16.68
CA PRO A 274 10.83 4.51 16.36
C PRO A 274 9.96 4.19 17.59
N PHE A 275 8.64 4.17 17.40
CA PHE A 275 7.70 3.70 18.42
C PHE A 275 7.81 2.18 18.64
N ASP A 276 7.49 1.73 19.87
CA ASP A 276 7.36 0.31 20.19
C ASP A 276 6.15 -0.28 19.42
N VAL A 277 6.12 -1.59 19.21
CA VAL A 277 5.03 -2.30 18.50
C VAL A 277 4.26 -3.17 19.47
N ARG A 278 2.94 -3.02 19.48
CA ARG A 278 2.02 -3.78 20.32
C ARG A 278 1.02 -4.56 19.47
N GLY A 279 0.94 -5.86 19.72
CA GLY A 279 0.00 -6.73 19.05
C GLY A 279 -1.47 -6.45 19.39
N GLN A 280 -2.33 -6.62 18.39
CA GLN A 280 -3.78 -6.50 18.55
C GLN A 280 -4.33 -7.69 19.33
N ALA A 281 -5.21 -7.39 20.29
CA ALA A 281 -5.77 -8.43 21.15
C ALA A 281 -6.59 -9.44 20.33
N GLY A 282 -6.34 -10.73 20.55
CA GLY A 282 -7.00 -11.83 19.82
C GLY A 282 -6.49 -12.06 18.39
N ASP A 283 -5.48 -11.32 17.93
CA ASP A 283 -4.80 -11.60 16.68
C ASP A 283 -4.01 -12.93 16.74
N PRO A 284 -4.14 -13.84 15.76
CA PRO A 284 -3.47 -15.15 15.82
C PRO A 284 -1.94 -15.09 15.77
N VAL A 285 -1.36 -14.00 15.27
CA VAL A 285 0.09 -13.84 15.16
C VAL A 285 0.61 -12.95 16.28
N PHE A 286 0.00 -11.78 16.46
CA PHE A 286 0.58 -10.73 17.30
C PHE A 286 0.00 -10.64 18.73
N ASP A 287 -1.09 -11.33 19.06
CA ASP A 287 -1.71 -11.21 20.39
C ASP A 287 -0.72 -11.43 21.54
N GLY A 288 -0.69 -10.48 22.47
CA GLY A 288 0.20 -10.47 23.62
C GLY A 288 1.69 -10.18 23.33
N LEU A 289 2.07 -9.90 22.07
CA LEU A 289 3.42 -9.43 21.74
C LEU A 289 3.54 -7.92 22.02
N ASN A 290 4.67 -7.54 22.62
CA ASN A 290 5.11 -6.15 22.78
C ASN A 290 6.64 -6.14 22.69
N PHE A 291 7.17 -5.39 21.73
CA PHE A 291 8.61 -5.31 21.47
C PHE A 291 8.96 -3.95 20.87
N ARG A 292 10.23 -3.58 20.98
CA ARG A 292 10.75 -2.39 20.28
C ARG A 292 11.28 -2.77 18.92
N ILE A 293 11.30 -1.83 17.99
CA ILE A 293 11.99 -1.93 16.70
C ILE A 293 13.27 -1.08 16.67
N GLN A 294 13.88 -0.94 17.86
CA GLN A 294 15.13 -0.24 18.08
C GLN A 294 15.82 -0.76 19.35
N GLY A 295 17.14 -0.75 19.33
CA GLY A 295 18.04 -1.12 20.40
C GLY A 295 18.24 -2.63 20.59
N GLY A 296 18.95 -2.95 21.66
CA GLY A 296 19.16 -4.33 22.11
C GLY A 296 20.10 -5.12 21.19
N SER A 297 19.54 -6.13 20.55
CA SER A 297 20.18 -7.01 19.57
C SER A 297 19.52 -6.91 18.21
N GLY A 298 18.68 -5.90 17.96
CA GLY A 298 18.15 -5.56 16.63
C GLY A 298 19.21 -4.86 15.78
N ALA A 299 18.87 -4.61 14.51
CA ALA A 299 19.76 -3.96 13.55
C ALA A 299 19.95 -2.44 13.76
N ASP A 300 19.09 -1.79 14.54
CA ASP A 300 19.09 -0.34 14.77
C ASP A 300 19.04 0.49 13.47
N ASN A 301 18.29 -0.01 12.49
CA ASN A 301 18.26 0.52 11.13
C ASN A 301 16.91 1.14 10.72
N GLN A 302 15.97 1.35 11.65
CA GLN A 302 14.64 1.88 11.32
C GLN A 302 14.64 3.40 11.27
N GLY A 303 14.79 3.96 10.06
CA GLY A 303 14.71 5.39 9.80
C GLY A 303 13.33 5.85 9.32
N ALA A 304 12.61 4.99 8.58
CA ALA A 304 11.29 5.28 8.03
C ALA A 304 10.33 4.07 8.15
N PRO A 305 10.07 3.56 9.38
CA PRO A 305 9.09 2.52 9.58
C PRO A 305 7.68 3.04 9.23
N SER A 306 7.05 2.41 8.24
CA SER A 306 5.75 2.80 7.68
C SER A 306 4.59 2.28 8.53
N SER A 307 3.40 2.80 8.27
CA SER A 307 2.13 2.27 8.77
C SER A 307 1.14 2.15 7.63
N PHE A 308 0.12 1.30 7.77
CA PHE A 308 -0.79 1.01 6.66
C PHE A 308 -2.23 1.20 7.05
N LEU A 309 -3.04 1.72 6.13
CA LEU A 309 -4.49 1.59 6.23
C LEU A 309 -4.98 0.28 5.59
N SER A 310 -5.89 -0.40 6.27
CA SER A 310 -6.42 -1.69 5.80
C SER A 310 -7.32 -1.56 4.57
N THR A 311 -7.07 -2.40 3.56
CA THR A 311 -7.87 -2.45 2.31
C THR A 311 -9.32 -2.79 2.52
N ASN A 312 -9.64 -3.71 3.43
CA ASN A 312 -11.03 -4.11 3.67
C ASN A 312 -11.91 -2.98 4.23
N TYR A 313 -11.30 -1.93 4.80
CA TYR A 313 -12.02 -0.77 5.31
C TYR A 313 -12.58 0.09 4.17
N PHE A 314 -11.77 0.33 3.12
CA PHE A 314 -12.19 1.10 1.95
C PHE A 314 -12.89 0.25 0.89
N LEU A 315 -12.46 -1.01 0.77
CA LEU A 315 -12.92 -1.97 -0.23
C LEU A 315 -13.33 -3.29 0.44
N PRO A 316 -14.57 -3.41 0.97
CA PRO A 316 -15.00 -4.54 1.79
C PRO A 316 -14.97 -5.94 1.14
N HIS A 317 -14.64 -6.03 -0.15
CA HIS A 317 -14.50 -7.28 -0.88
C HIS A 317 -13.05 -7.81 -0.94
N PHE A 318 -12.08 -7.01 -0.48
CA PHE A 318 -10.70 -7.43 -0.28
C PHE A 318 -10.43 -7.77 1.19
N GLU A 319 -9.37 -8.53 1.42
CA GLU A 319 -8.87 -8.85 2.76
C GLU A 319 -7.91 -7.76 3.25
N GLY A 320 -7.74 -7.72 4.58
CA GLY A 320 -6.84 -6.80 5.26
C GLY A 320 -7.19 -6.80 6.74
N THR A 321 -6.20 -6.99 7.60
CA THR A 321 -6.39 -6.92 9.05
C THR A 321 -5.15 -6.32 9.67
N VAL A 322 -5.35 -5.24 10.44
CA VAL A 322 -4.32 -4.68 11.31
C VAL A 322 -4.05 -5.68 12.43
N ALA A 323 -2.87 -6.28 12.42
CA ALA A 323 -2.44 -7.32 13.35
C ALA A 323 -1.67 -6.75 14.55
N ALA A 324 -1.01 -5.61 14.39
CA ALA A 324 -0.34 -4.86 15.44
C ALA A 324 -0.49 -3.36 15.20
N ARG A 325 -0.23 -2.56 16.24
CA ARG A 325 -0.19 -1.10 16.21
C ARG A 325 1.11 -0.60 16.81
N TYR A 326 1.54 0.59 16.43
CA TYR A 326 2.58 1.27 17.20
C TYR A 326 2.02 1.68 18.57
N ASP A 327 2.80 1.50 19.63
CA ASP A 327 2.49 1.93 21.00
C ASP A 327 2.82 3.42 21.14
N ARG A 328 2.00 4.25 20.48
CA ARG A 328 2.10 5.71 20.53
C ARG A 328 1.23 6.23 21.69
N PRO A 329 1.71 7.13 22.56
CA PRO A 329 0.85 7.74 23.57
C PRO A 329 -0.21 8.60 22.88
N GLY A 330 -1.47 8.13 22.84
CA GLY A 330 -2.56 8.82 22.15
C GLY A 330 -2.10 9.19 20.73
N GLY A 331 -1.84 8.17 19.91
CA GLY A 331 -1.24 8.30 18.57
C GLY A 331 -1.86 9.44 17.76
N PRO A 332 -1.23 9.87 16.65
CA PRO A 332 -1.68 11.04 15.89
C PRO A 332 -3.18 11.00 15.55
N PHE A 333 -3.81 9.82 15.55
CA PHE A 333 -5.22 9.60 15.27
C PHE A 333 -5.96 8.79 16.36
N ASP A 334 -5.42 8.69 17.58
CA ASP A 334 -6.15 8.19 18.74
C ASP A 334 -6.90 9.34 19.40
N PRO A 335 -8.06 9.13 20.05
CA PRO A 335 -8.68 10.19 20.81
C PRO A 335 -7.74 10.74 21.89
N ILE A 336 -7.61 12.06 21.97
CA ILE A 336 -6.88 12.74 23.04
C ILE A 336 -7.59 12.54 24.38
N SER A 337 -8.90 12.41 24.36
CA SER A 337 -9.76 12.14 25.50
C SER A 337 -10.82 11.08 25.14
N GLY A 338 -11.32 10.35 26.13
CA GLY A 338 -12.41 9.40 25.89
C GLY A 338 -12.10 8.32 24.86
N GLU A 339 -13.10 8.00 24.02
CA GLU A 339 -13.05 6.97 22.98
C GLU A 339 -13.34 7.52 21.57
N TYR A 340 -13.88 8.73 21.44
CA TYR A 340 -14.42 9.25 20.19
C TYR A 340 -13.83 10.61 19.77
N TYR A 341 -13.64 10.77 18.46
CA TYR A 341 -13.38 12.05 17.80
C TYR A 341 -14.18 12.13 16.50
N VAL A 342 -14.01 13.22 15.74
CA VAL A 342 -14.60 13.36 14.40
C VAL A 342 -13.51 13.38 13.34
N TYR A 343 -13.73 12.63 12.27
CA TYR A 343 -12.79 12.39 11.19
C TYR A 343 -13.39 12.81 9.85
N SER A 344 -12.63 13.55 9.04
CA SER A 344 -13.07 14.08 7.75
C SER A 344 -13.22 13.01 6.65
N GLN A 345 -12.61 11.84 6.83
CA GLN A 345 -12.47 10.81 5.78
C GLN A 345 -11.63 11.26 4.59
N ILE A 346 -11.40 10.33 3.66
CA ILE A 346 -10.57 10.52 2.46
C ILE A 346 -11.47 10.58 1.22
N ALA A 347 -11.29 11.57 0.36
CA ALA A 347 -11.97 11.62 -0.95
C ALA A 347 -11.37 12.72 -1.84
N ASP A 348 -11.12 12.41 -3.11
CA ASP A 348 -10.77 13.42 -4.11
C ASP A 348 -11.93 14.38 -4.39
N ARG A 349 -11.60 15.62 -4.77
CA ARG A 349 -12.52 16.67 -5.20
C ARG A 349 -13.64 16.88 -4.20
N ALA A 350 -13.28 16.83 -2.92
CA ALA A 350 -14.21 16.88 -1.81
C ALA A 350 -14.04 18.18 -1.05
N PHE A 351 -15.15 18.87 -0.75
CA PHE A 351 -15.16 19.96 0.23
C PHE A 351 -16.16 19.63 1.32
N LYS A 352 -15.63 19.33 2.50
CA LYS A 352 -16.34 18.78 3.65
C LYS A 352 -16.39 19.81 4.75
N ARG A 353 -17.54 19.93 5.43
CA ARG A 353 -17.80 20.91 6.47
C ARG A 353 -18.40 20.25 7.70
N LEU A 354 -17.83 20.47 8.89
CA LEU A 354 -18.43 20.15 10.18
C LEU A 354 -18.87 21.47 10.83
N GLY A 355 -20.16 21.76 10.80
CA GLY A 355 -20.70 23.09 11.07
C GLY A 355 -21.59 23.20 12.29
N ARG A 356 -21.60 24.40 12.89
CA ARG A 356 -22.54 24.78 13.95
C ARG A 356 -22.89 26.27 13.88
N THR A 357 -24.16 26.61 14.12
CA THR A 357 -24.61 27.98 14.33
C THR A 357 -24.70 28.30 15.82
N ILE A 358 -24.17 29.45 16.23
CA ILE A 358 -23.97 29.77 17.64
C ILE A 358 -24.00 31.28 17.92
N THR A 359 -24.53 31.69 19.08
CA THR A 359 -24.40 33.05 19.60
C THR A 359 -23.20 33.15 20.54
N LEU A 360 -22.27 34.05 20.23
CA LEU A 360 -21.07 34.28 21.02
C LEU A 360 -21.33 35.27 22.17
N PRO A 361 -20.64 35.11 23.31
CA PRO A 361 -20.72 36.09 24.39
C PRO A 361 -20.09 37.44 23.98
N ASP A 362 -20.41 38.49 24.72
CA ASP A 362 -19.68 39.76 24.65
C ASP A 362 -18.22 39.58 25.13
N GLY A 363 -17.35 40.54 24.78
CA GLY A 363 -15.95 40.55 25.21
C GLY A 363 -15.02 39.98 24.15
N ASN A 364 -14.16 39.04 24.55
CA ASN A 364 -13.15 38.42 23.69
C ASN A 364 -13.38 36.91 23.62
N PRO A 365 -14.45 36.45 22.94
CA PRO A 365 -14.67 35.02 22.75
C PRO A 365 -13.55 34.38 21.92
N GLU A 366 -13.25 33.13 22.25
CA GLU A 366 -12.25 32.30 21.57
C GLU A 366 -12.88 30.94 21.18
N LEU A 367 -12.32 30.34 20.14
CA LEU A 367 -12.49 28.93 19.76
C LEU A 367 -11.17 28.20 20.03
N THR A 368 -11.26 27.04 20.67
CA THR A 368 -10.13 26.16 20.94
C THR A 368 -10.52 24.73 20.60
N PHE A 369 -9.63 23.97 19.98
CA PHE A 369 -9.85 22.54 19.70
C PHE A 369 -8.53 21.85 19.47
N TRP A 370 -8.54 20.52 19.53
CA TRP A 370 -7.41 19.71 19.11
C TRP A 370 -7.63 19.24 17.68
N VAL A 371 -6.57 19.31 16.88
CA VAL A 371 -6.57 18.82 15.50
C VAL A 371 -5.35 17.95 15.26
N SER A 372 -5.52 16.85 14.55
CA SER A 372 -4.44 16.18 13.84
C SER A 372 -4.85 16.01 12.39
N TYR A 373 -3.92 16.21 11.48
CA TYR A 373 -4.13 16.09 10.06
C TYR A 373 -2.87 15.57 9.38
N ASP A 374 -3.11 14.84 8.29
CA ASP A 374 -2.13 14.47 7.28
C ASP A 374 -2.85 14.60 5.93
N ILE A 375 -2.55 15.67 5.21
CA ILE A 375 -3.18 16.08 3.96
C ILE A 375 -2.08 16.50 2.98
N GLU A 376 -2.31 16.37 1.67
CA GLU A 376 -1.30 16.67 0.66
C GLU A 376 -0.77 18.10 0.80
N SER A 377 0.55 18.25 1.01
CA SER A 377 1.20 19.54 1.27
C SER A 377 1.08 20.47 0.07
N ASP A 378 0.58 21.68 0.30
CA ASP A 378 0.39 22.75 -0.69
C ASP A 378 -0.66 22.46 -1.79
N TRP A 379 -1.42 21.37 -1.66
CA TRP A 379 -2.49 20.99 -2.59
C TRP A 379 -3.84 20.85 -1.89
N ASP A 380 -3.84 20.17 -0.74
CA ASP A 380 -5.01 19.95 0.10
C ASP A 380 -4.99 20.85 1.32
N TYR A 381 -6.17 21.31 1.75
CA TYR A 381 -6.28 22.29 2.82
C TYR A 381 -7.42 22.03 3.79
N ALA A 382 -7.11 22.17 5.08
CA ALA A 382 -8.09 22.25 6.15
C ALA A 382 -8.16 23.68 6.70
N PHE A 383 -9.32 24.16 7.13
CA PHE A 383 -9.47 25.54 7.60
C PHE A 383 -10.73 25.73 8.44
N VAL A 384 -10.81 26.82 9.20
CA VAL A 384 -12.01 27.19 9.96
C VAL A 384 -12.69 28.37 9.28
N GLU A 385 -13.88 28.14 8.76
CA GLU A 385 -14.73 29.16 8.14
C GLU A 385 -15.63 29.80 9.19
N ILE A 386 -15.82 31.11 9.10
CA ILE A 386 -16.76 31.85 9.96
C ILE A 386 -17.51 32.92 9.17
N VAL A 387 -18.78 33.12 9.52
CA VAL A 387 -19.62 34.20 9.00
C VAL A 387 -20.64 34.66 10.03
N GLU A 388 -21.02 35.93 10.01
CA GLU A 388 -22.21 36.39 10.75
C GLU A 388 -23.47 35.79 10.10
N ALA A 389 -24.30 35.12 10.90
CA ALA A 389 -25.42 34.34 10.39
C ALA A 389 -26.38 35.20 9.54
N GLY A 390 -26.70 34.70 8.34
CA GLY A 390 -27.53 35.41 7.37
C GLY A 390 -26.81 36.47 6.53
N THR A 391 -25.48 36.55 6.61
CA THR A 391 -24.63 37.33 5.70
C THR A 391 -23.81 36.42 4.78
N ASP A 392 -23.09 37.01 3.83
CA ASP A 392 -22.23 36.30 2.87
C ASP A 392 -20.77 36.78 2.94
N ASN A 393 -20.40 37.40 4.06
CA ASN A 393 -19.06 37.95 4.30
C ASN A 393 -18.17 36.89 4.95
N TRP A 394 -17.97 35.78 4.25
CA TRP A 394 -17.19 34.66 4.76
C TRP A 394 -15.71 35.03 4.88
N THR A 395 -15.06 34.54 5.94
CA THR A 395 -13.60 34.52 6.07
C THR A 395 -13.13 33.18 6.65
N THR A 396 -11.84 32.89 6.52
CA THR A 396 -11.19 31.87 7.34
C THR A 396 -10.41 32.51 8.50
N LEU A 397 -10.18 31.76 9.58
CA LEU A 397 -9.53 32.25 10.79
C LEU A 397 -8.07 31.78 10.89
N PRO A 398 -7.12 32.65 11.27
CA PRO A 398 -5.76 32.23 11.59
C PRO A 398 -5.69 31.54 12.95
N ASP A 399 -4.88 30.49 13.04
CA ASP A 399 -4.48 29.92 14.32
C ASP A 399 -3.43 30.80 15.01
N LEU A 400 -3.67 31.14 16.27
CA LEU A 400 -2.76 31.96 17.08
C LEU A 400 -1.48 31.21 17.47
N ASN A 401 -1.47 29.88 17.38
CA ASN A 401 -0.27 29.06 17.60
C ASN A 401 0.60 28.88 16.33
N GLY A 402 0.16 29.44 15.19
CA GLY A 402 0.96 29.51 13.96
C GLY A 402 0.90 28.28 13.06
N LEU A 403 -0.11 27.42 13.21
CA LEU A 403 -0.31 26.26 12.33
C LEU A 403 -0.88 26.62 10.96
N THR A 404 -1.62 27.73 10.85
CA THR A 404 -2.20 28.16 9.57
C THR A 404 -1.20 28.96 8.73
N THR A 405 -1.21 28.73 7.42
CA THR A 405 -0.53 29.53 6.40
C THR A 405 -1.52 30.39 5.61
N THR A 406 -1.03 31.48 5.03
CA THR A 406 -1.73 32.26 4.00
C THR A 406 -1.29 31.87 2.59
N ASP A 407 -0.47 30.83 2.43
CA ASP A 407 -0.15 30.31 1.10
C ASP A 407 -1.36 29.55 0.53
N THR A 408 -1.72 29.87 -0.71
CA THR A 408 -2.83 29.25 -1.45
C THR A 408 -2.38 28.04 -2.26
N GLY A 409 -1.05 27.79 -2.29
CA GLY A 409 -0.47 26.55 -2.80
C GLY A 409 -0.59 26.39 -4.30
N PHE A 410 -0.34 25.17 -4.74
CA PHE A 410 -0.35 24.81 -6.15
C PHE A 410 -1.75 24.53 -6.67
N SER A 411 -2.65 23.97 -5.85
CA SER A 411 -4.05 23.75 -6.25
C SER A 411 -4.76 25.01 -6.73
N CYS A 412 -4.42 26.18 -6.17
CA CYS A 412 -5.08 27.41 -6.55
C CYS A 412 -4.89 27.81 -8.02
N THR A 413 -3.80 27.39 -8.70
CA THR A 413 -3.49 27.98 -10.01
C THR A 413 -4.61 27.71 -11.02
N ASN A 414 -4.93 28.71 -11.85
CA ASN A 414 -6.01 28.59 -12.84
C ASN A 414 -5.82 27.43 -13.84
N ALA A 415 -4.60 26.89 -13.94
CA ALA A 415 -4.32 25.71 -14.77
C ALA A 415 -4.93 24.44 -14.17
N ASP A 416 -5.05 24.38 -12.85
CA ASP A 416 -5.55 23.22 -12.13
C ASP A 416 -7.07 23.29 -12.04
N GLY A 417 -7.66 24.47 -11.75
CA GLY A 417 -9.11 24.68 -11.79
C GLY A 417 -9.82 24.53 -10.44
N TRP A 418 -9.11 24.74 -9.33
CA TRP A 418 -9.58 24.30 -8.01
C TRP A 418 -10.76 25.15 -7.54
N VAL A 419 -10.60 26.47 -7.63
CA VAL A 419 -11.70 27.41 -7.36
C VAL A 419 -12.75 27.37 -8.48
N ASN A 420 -12.34 27.39 -9.75
CA ASN A 420 -13.28 27.63 -10.86
C ASN A 420 -14.05 26.39 -11.32
N GLU A 421 -13.58 25.17 -11.01
CA GLU A 421 -14.18 23.92 -11.48
C GLU A 421 -14.75 23.05 -10.36
N ILE A 422 -14.00 22.84 -9.26
CA ILE A 422 -14.38 21.86 -8.23
C ILE A 422 -14.85 22.50 -6.91
N HIS A 423 -14.31 23.66 -6.52
CA HIS A 423 -14.62 24.35 -5.27
C HIS A 423 -14.89 25.85 -5.43
N PRO A 424 -16.00 26.24 -6.09
CA PRO A 424 -16.34 27.65 -6.30
C PRO A 424 -16.53 28.46 -5.01
N PHE A 425 -16.75 27.80 -3.88
CA PHE A 425 -16.87 28.47 -2.59
C PHE A 425 -15.54 29.07 -2.10
N LEU A 426 -14.38 28.53 -2.52
CA LEU A 426 -13.06 29.08 -2.17
C LEU A 426 -12.87 30.53 -2.69
N ALA A 427 -13.64 30.97 -3.68
CA ALA A 427 -13.61 32.35 -4.21
C ALA A 427 -13.95 33.42 -3.15
N HIS A 428 -14.48 33.03 -1.99
CA HIS A 428 -14.63 33.93 -0.85
C HIS A 428 -13.30 34.32 -0.21
N TYR A 429 -12.28 33.48 -0.31
CA TYR A 429 -11.03 33.56 0.46
C TYR A 429 -9.78 33.77 -0.39
N MET A 430 -9.81 33.36 -1.66
CA MET A 430 -8.69 33.51 -2.60
C MET A 430 -9.17 33.99 -3.96
N ASP A 431 -8.31 34.68 -4.69
CA ASP A 431 -8.60 35.20 -6.03
C ASP A 431 -7.96 34.37 -7.15
N ALA A 432 -8.27 34.75 -8.40
CA ALA A 432 -7.76 34.05 -9.59
C ALA A 432 -6.25 34.21 -9.79
N ASP A 433 -5.59 35.14 -9.10
CA ASP A 433 -4.14 35.31 -9.11
C ASP A 433 -3.48 34.59 -7.91
N CYS A 434 -4.27 33.81 -7.16
CA CYS A 434 -3.86 33.07 -5.97
C CYS A 434 -3.39 33.95 -4.81
N ASN A 435 -3.87 35.18 -4.74
CA ASN A 435 -3.70 35.98 -3.54
C ASN A 435 -4.60 35.42 -2.42
N PRO A 436 -4.17 35.49 -1.15
CA PRO A 436 -4.94 35.00 0.00
C PRO A 436 -6.11 35.92 0.41
N SER A 437 -6.73 36.56 -0.58
CA SER A 437 -7.86 37.47 -0.44
C SER A 437 -8.86 37.17 -1.55
N GLY A 438 -10.14 36.97 -1.20
CA GLY A 438 -11.16 36.66 -2.18
C GLY A 438 -12.16 37.78 -2.42
N THR A 439 -13.36 37.39 -2.82
CA THR A 439 -14.51 38.31 -2.94
C THR A 439 -14.98 38.87 -1.60
N SER A 440 -14.61 38.22 -0.50
CA SER A 440 -14.90 38.65 0.88
C SER A 440 -13.66 38.60 1.76
N GLY A 441 -13.54 37.61 2.65
CA GLY A 441 -12.49 37.53 3.65
C GLY A 441 -11.14 37.03 3.15
N GLU A 442 -10.32 36.66 4.12
CA GLU A 442 -8.92 36.27 3.93
C GLU A 442 -8.78 34.74 4.01
N TRP A 443 -7.67 34.24 3.45
CA TRP A 443 -7.26 32.83 3.49
C TRP A 443 -6.25 32.56 4.60
N ASN A 444 -6.58 31.59 5.45
CA ASN A 444 -5.76 31.01 6.51
C ASN A 444 -6.14 29.53 6.60
N ALA A 445 -5.18 28.65 6.34
CA ALA A 445 -5.45 27.22 6.26
C ALA A 445 -4.27 26.37 6.74
N PHE A 446 -4.57 25.15 7.15
CA PHE A 446 -3.62 24.07 7.43
C PHE A 446 -3.36 23.29 6.14
N THR A 447 -2.13 22.82 5.94
CA THR A 447 -1.73 21.92 4.86
C THR A 447 -0.56 21.05 5.33
N GLY A 448 -0.30 19.92 4.65
CA GLY A 448 0.76 18.96 5.02
C GLY A 448 0.40 18.09 6.22
N GLY A 449 1.42 17.70 7.00
CA GLY A 449 1.28 16.96 8.24
C GLY A 449 1.28 17.85 9.49
N SER A 450 0.48 17.50 10.49
CA SER A 450 0.46 18.15 11.81
C SER A 450 1.47 17.58 12.81
N ASP A 451 2.07 16.43 12.50
CA ASP A 451 2.89 15.61 13.39
C ASP A 451 2.18 15.25 14.72
N GLY A 452 0.91 14.86 14.61
CA GLY A 452 0.04 14.48 15.72
C GLY A 452 -0.89 15.58 16.19
N TRP A 453 -1.47 15.40 17.39
CA TRP A 453 -2.44 16.34 17.93
C TRP A 453 -1.80 17.68 18.30
N ARG A 454 -2.34 18.76 17.73
CA ARG A 454 -1.99 20.13 18.03
C ARG A 454 -3.22 20.88 18.52
N GLN A 455 -3.05 21.69 19.55
CA GLN A 455 -4.12 22.58 20.00
C GLN A 455 -4.14 23.84 19.13
N VAL A 456 -5.30 24.14 18.57
CA VAL A 456 -5.58 25.35 17.79
C VAL A 456 -6.28 26.37 18.69
N VAL A 457 -5.93 27.64 18.56
CA VAL A 457 -6.60 28.75 19.25
C VAL A 457 -6.96 29.82 18.22
N MET A 458 -8.22 30.24 18.17
CA MET A 458 -8.70 31.25 17.22
C MET A 458 -9.47 32.37 17.94
N ASP A 459 -9.12 33.62 17.61
CA ASP A 459 -9.80 34.82 18.13
C ASP A 459 -11.14 35.04 17.43
N LEU A 460 -12.22 35.12 18.22
CA LEU A 460 -13.57 35.41 17.73
C LEU A 460 -14.06 36.82 18.14
N SER A 461 -13.19 37.68 18.67
CA SER A 461 -13.57 39.00 19.22
C SER A 461 -14.31 39.89 18.23
N ALA A 462 -14.03 39.77 16.92
CA ALA A 462 -14.76 40.50 15.86
C ALA A 462 -16.25 40.14 15.77
N TYR A 463 -16.64 39.01 16.36
CA TYR A 463 -17.99 38.46 16.36
C TYR A 463 -18.65 38.44 17.75
N ALA A 464 -18.04 39.11 18.75
CA ALA A 464 -18.61 39.19 20.09
C ALA A 464 -20.05 39.70 20.09
N GLY A 465 -20.93 39.00 20.82
CA GLY A 465 -22.36 39.30 20.91
C GLY A 465 -23.19 38.96 19.65
N LYS A 466 -22.56 38.44 18.58
CA LYS A 466 -23.25 38.07 17.34
C LYS A 466 -23.62 36.58 17.30
N THR A 467 -24.57 36.25 16.43
CA THR A 467 -24.79 34.87 15.99
C THR A 467 -23.96 34.61 14.75
N VAL A 468 -23.14 33.56 14.78
CA VAL A 468 -22.24 33.16 13.70
C VAL A 468 -22.50 31.72 13.27
N GLU A 469 -22.12 31.39 12.04
CA GLU A 469 -21.91 30.02 11.61
C GLU A 469 -20.41 29.75 11.58
N ILE A 470 -19.98 28.65 12.19
CA ILE A 470 -18.58 28.21 12.22
C ILE A 470 -18.52 26.82 11.58
N TYR A 471 -17.56 26.60 10.69
CA TYR A 471 -17.31 25.31 10.06
C TYR A 471 -15.84 24.93 10.17
N LEU A 472 -15.57 23.69 10.59
CA LEU A 472 -14.28 23.07 10.40
C LEU A 472 -14.32 22.34 9.06
N SER A 473 -13.38 22.68 8.19
CA SER A 473 -13.48 22.38 6.77
C SER A 473 -12.24 21.69 6.26
N TYR A 474 -12.44 20.81 5.27
CA TYR A 474 -11.39 20.13 4.52
C TYR A 474 -11.75 20.14 3.05
N ALA A 475 -10.87 20.68 2.20
CA ALA A 475 -11.00 20.74 0.76
C ALA A 475 -9.82 20.02 0.09
N SER A 476 -10.12 19.05 -0.78
CA SER A 476 -9.13 18.28 -1.53
C SER A 476 -9.15 18.54 -3.03
N ASP A 477 -8.01 18.36 -3.69
CA ASP A 477 -7.82 18.60 -5.12
C ASP A 477 -8.30 17.41 -6.01
N TRP A 478 -7.71 17.15 -7.19
CA TRP A 478 -8.11 16.06 -8.07
C TRP A 478 -7.54 14.69 -7.69
N ALA A 479 -6.47 14.64 -6.92
CA ALA A 479 -5.68 13.43 -6.74
C ALA A 479 -5.05 13.35 -5.34
N VAL A 480 -3.97 12.54 -5.23
CA VAL A 480 -3.11 12.27 -4.07
C VAL A 480 -3.77 12.53 -2.73
N GLN A 481 -4.18 11.44 -2.09
CA GLN A 481 -4.88 11.53 -0.83
C GLN A 481 -4.01 11.02 0.31
N ASN A 482 -3.95 11.81 1.37
CA ASN A 482 -3.42 11.37 2.65
C ASN A 482 -4.60 11.07 3.61
N LEU A 483 -4.33 10.98 4.91
CA LEU A 483 -5.29 10.48 5.88
C LEU A 483 -6.47 11.41 6.11
N GLY A 484 -6.37 12.70 5.86
CA GLY A 484 -7.42 13.68 6.14
C GLY A 484 -7.23 14.37 7.49
N VAL A 485 -8.34 14.72 8.14
CA VAL A 485 -8.37 15.63 9.31
C VAL A 485 -9.18 15.03 10.45
N PHE A 486 -8.64 15.13 11.65
CA PHE A 486 -9.18 14.61 12.90
C PHE A 486 -9.35 15.77 13.87
N VAL A 487 -10.51 15.85 14.53
CA VAL A 487 -10.83 16.93 15.47
C VAL A 487 -11.43 16.37 16.75
N GLU A 488 -11.01 16.91 17.88
CA GLU A 488 -11.56 16.60 19.19
C GLU A 488 -11.58 17.84 20.11
N ASP A 489 -12.33 17.74 21.22
CA ASP A 489 -12.33 18.69 22.32
C ASP A 489 -12.59 20.14 21.88
N ILE A 490 -13.71 20.37 21.19
CA ILE A 490 -14.07 21.70 20.72
C ILE A 490 -14.66 22.53 21.87
N GLU A 491 -13.94 23.58 22.26
CA GLU A 491 -14.34 24.59 23.21
C GLU A 491 -14.62 25.93 22.51
N ILE A 492 -15.82 26.48 22.72
CA ILE A 492 -16.18 27.83 22.28
C ILE A 492 -16.59 28.61 23.52
N SER A 493 -16.06 29.82 23.68
CA SER A 493 -16.39 30.70 24.81
C SER A 493 -17.90 30.79 25.06
N GLY A 494 -18.32 30.44 26.28
CA GLY A 494 -19.73 30.47 26.69
C GLY A 494 -20.55 29.22 26.33
N GLN A 495 -19.92 28.17 25.80
CA GLN A 495 -20.54 26.88 25.49
C GLN A 495 -19.99 25.74 26.36
N PRO A 496 -20.72 24.63 26.49
CA PRO A 496 -20.12 23.38 26.96
C PRO A 496 -19.08 22.86 25.95
N LEU A 497 -18.07 22.16 26.47
CA LEU A 497 -17.13 21.35 25.69
C LEU A 497 -17.89 20.32 24.84
N GLU A 498 -17.48 20.18 23.58
CA GLU A 498 -17.86 19.06 22.73
C GLU A 498 -16.66 18.12 22.59
N ASP A 499 -16.68 17.03 23.37
CA ASP A 499 -15.69 15.94 23.37
C ASP A 499 -16.11 14.78 22.46
N PHE A 500 -17.28 14.86 21.83
CA PHE A 500 -17.90 13.84 20.99
C PHE A 500 -18.23 12.51 21.68
N GLU A 501 -18.16 12.41 23.01
CA GLU A 501 -18.43 11.14 23.71
C GLU A 501 -19.91 10.72 23.64
N ALA A 502 -20.82 11.70 23.52
CA ALA A 502 -22.26 11.46 23.45
C ALA A 502 -22.86 11.51 22.03
N GLY A 503 -22.05 11.84 21.01
CA GLY A 503 -22.50 12.05 19.63
C GLY A 503 -21.81 13.25 18.98
N LEU A 504 -22.41 13.85 17.95
CA LEU A 504 -21.92 15.10 17.34
C LEU A 504 -22.45 16.37 18.03
N GLY A 505 -23.30 16.19 19.05
CA GLY A 505 -23.98 17.29 19.75
C GLY A 505 -24.65 18.29 18.80
N GLY A 506 -24.13 19.52 18.78
CA GLY A 506 -24.64 20.61 17.94
C GLY A 506 -24.02 20.71 16.55
N TRP A 507 -23.09 19.82 16.20
CA TRP A 507 -22.33 19.86 14.96
C TRP A 507 -22.95 18.97 13.87
N ALA A 508 -22.88 19.41 12.63
CA ALA A 508 -23.44 18.69 11.49
C ALA A 508 -22.50 18.71 10.27
N ALA A 509 -22.34 17.53 9.66
CA ALA A 509 -21.62 17.37 8.41
C ALA A 509 -22.41 17.98 7.22
N SER A 510 -21.72 18.69 6.33
CA SER A 510 -22.30 19.35 5.15
C SER A 510 -21.26 19.57 4.04
N VAL A 511 -21.70 20.10 2.90
CA VAL A 511 -20.86 20.46 1.73
C VAL A 511 -21.19 21.90 1.33
N PRO A 512 -20.21 22.75 1.00
CA PRO A 512 -20.47 24.11 0.54
C PRO A 512 -21.20 24.15 -0.80
N PRO A 513 -21.95 25.22 -1.08
CA PRO A 513 -22.57 25.45 -2.38
C PRO A 513 -21.58 25.35 -3.55
N GLY A 514 -21.92 24.52 -4.53
CA GLY A 514 -21.15 24.35 -5.77
C GLY A 514 -19.99 23.36 -5.69
N SER A 515 -19.64 22.88 -4.50
CA SER A 515 -18.68 21.78 -4.30
C SER A 515 -19.38 20.43 -4.21
N ASN A 516 -18.60 19.35 -4.28
CA ASN A 516 -19.07 17.98 -4.07
C ASN A 516 -18.32 17.32 -2.91
N SER A 517 -18.85 16.20 -2.42
CA SER A 517 -18.11 15.24 -1.60
C SER A 517 -18.84 13.91 -1.60
N PHE A 518 -18.11 12.79 -1.73
CA PHE A 518 -18.69 11.45 -1.70
C PHE A 518 -18.94 10.93 -0.26
N ASN A 519 -18.08 11.34 0.68
CA ASN A 519 -18.21 11.10 2.11
C ASN A 519 -18.08 12.41 2.89
N ASN A 520 -18.12 12.38 4.22
CA ASN A 520 -18.03 13.61 5.02
C ASN A 520 -17.56 13.32 6.45
N TRP A 521 -17.52 14.34 7.30
CA TRP A 521 -17.17 14.20 8.70
C TRP A 521 -18.00 13.12 9.41
N GLU A 522 -17.31 12.18 10.06
CA GLU A 522 -17.90 11.06 10.78
C GLU A 522 -17.28 10.92 12.17
N ARG A 523 -18.13 10.61 13.14
CA ARG A 523 -17.70 10.30 14.51
C ARG A 523 -17.20 8.85 14.57
N ILE A 524 -15.91 8.67 14.85
CA ILE A 524 -15.29 7.35 14.93
C ILE A 524 -14.54 7.16 16.25
N THR A 525 -14.06 5.94 16.47
CA THR A 525 -13.12 5.60 17.56
C THR A 525 -11.79 5.22 16.93
N ASN A 526 -10.70 5.21 17.71
CA ASN A 526 -9.43 4.61 17.26
C ASN A 526 -9.62 3.16 16.78
N ALA A 527 -10.44 2.37 17.48
CA ALA A 527 -10.74 0.99 17.05
C ALA A 527 -11.41 0.93 15.66
N GLY A 528 -12.08 2.01 15.25
CA GLY A 528 -12.66 2.18 13.92
C GLY A 528 -11.65 2.63 12.86
N PHE A 529 -10.49 3.17 13.24
CA PHE A 529 -9.46 3.60 12.29
C PHE A 529 -8.49 2.44 11.98
N PRO A 530 -8.44 1.96 10.73
CA PRO A 530 -7.81 0.69 10.38
C PRO A 530 -6.30 0.83 10.10
N GLU A 531 -5.56 1.51 10.96
CA GLU A 531 -4.13 1.82 10.79
C GLU A 531 -3.22 0.90 11.63
N GLY A 532 -2.09 0.49 11.06
CA GLY A 532 -1.00 -0.07 11.86
C GLY A 532 0.17 -0.64 11.03
N PRO A 533 1.30 -0.96 11.67
CA PRO A 533 2.52 -1.40 11.00
C PRO A 533 2.56 -2.87 10.61
N ALA A 534 1.61 -3.66 11.07
CA ALA A 534 1.54 -5.07 10.73
C ALA A 534 0.18 -5.37 10.12
N MET A 535 0.17 -5.70 8.84
CA MET A 535 -1.00 -6.17 8.12
C MET A 535 -0.96 -7.68 7.95
N ARG A 536 -2.13 -8.30 7.92
CA ARG A 536 -2.25 -9.68 7.46
C ARG A 536 -3.50 -9.93 6.63
N THR A 537 -3.39 -10.90 5.75
CA THR A 537 -4.51 -11.57 5.06
C THR A 537 -4.50 -13.05 5.45
N ALA A 538 -5.39 -13.88 4.91
CA ALA A 538 -5.29 -15.32 5.07
C ALA A 538 -3.98 -15.91 4.49
N ASP A 539 -3.32 -15.20 3.58
CA ASP A 539 -2.18 -15.70 2.82
C ASP A 539 -0.89 -14.90 3.03
N SER A 540 -0.92 -13.82 3.82
CA SER A 540 0.23 -12.95 4.00
C SER A 540 0.31 -12.31 5.38
N VAL A 541 1.53 -11.98 5.79
CA VAL A 541 1.85 -11.04 6.87
C VAL A 541 2.82 -10.01 6.29
N TYR A 542 2.54 -8.72 6.47
CA TYR A 542 3.36 -7.61 5.98
C TYR A 542 3.69 -6.66 7.13
N LEU A 543 4.98 -6.39 7.35
CA LEU A 543 5.48 -5.44 8.34
C LEU A 543 6.06 -4.22 7.62
N GLY A 544 5.62 -3.03 8.01
CA GLY A 544 6.15 -1.74 7.54
C GLY A 544 7.46 -1.34 8.20
N PHE A 545 8.10 -2.28 8.87
CA PHE A 545 9.41 -2.13 9.48
C PHE A 545 10.20 -3.40 9.19
N GLY A 546 11.53 -3.29 9.24
CA GLY A 546 12.43 -4.42 9.09
C GLY A 546 12.31 -5.39 10.28
N PHE A 547 12.07 -6.67 10.01
CA PHE A 547 12.06 -7.72 11.04
C PHE A 547 13.40 -7.79 11.81
N GLU A 548 14.50 -7.46 11.14
CA GLU A 548 15.83 -7.34 11.75
C GLU A 548 15.91 -6.32 12.89
N ALA A 549 15.01 -5.33 12.92
CA ALA A 549 15.02 -4.27 13.92
C ALA A 549 14.39 -4.63 15.25
N ILE A 550 13.61 -5.72 15.31
CA ILE A 550 12.98 -6.18 16.55
C ILE A 550 14.08 -6.39 17.60
N ASP A 551 13.94 -5.74 18.76
CA ASP A 551 15.00 -5.51 19.75
C ASP A 551 15.70 -6.76 20.32
N THR A 552 15.04 -7.89 20.42
CA THR A 552 15.62 -9.11 21.01
C THR A 552 15.50 -10.31 20.09
N SER A 553 16.52 -11.18 20.12
CA SER A 553 16.48 -12.48 19.43
C SER A 553 15.30 -13.37 19.87
N ASP A 554 14.87 -13.28 21.14
CA ASP A 554 13.69 -13.98 21.64
C ASP A 554 12.40 -13.43 20.99
N ASN A 555 12.25 -12.10 20.91
CA ASN A 555 11.11 -11.47 20.23
C ASN A 555 11.09 -11.81 18.73
N ARG A 556 12.25 -11.75 18.05
CA ARG A 556 12.37 -12.16 16.64
C ARG A 556 11.97 -13.61 16.44
N THR A 557 12.48 -14.52 17.27
CA THR A 557 12.13 -15.94 17.19
C THR A 557 10.63 -16.16 17.43
N ALA A 558 10.04 -15.47 18.40
CA ALA A 558 8.62 -15.55 18.69
C ALA A 558 7.75 -15.04 17.53
N VAL A 559 8.10 -13.91 16.92
CA VAL A 559 7.40 -13.37 15.74
C VAL A 559 7.53 -14.34 14.57
N MET A 560 8.75 -14.77 14.24
CA MET A 560 9.01 -15.70 13.13
C MET A 560 8.22 -17.01 13.30
N ASP A 561 8.27 -17.62 14.49
CA ASP A 561 7.54 -18.86 14.76
C ASP A 561 6.03 -18.70 14.59
N ARG A 562 5.45 -17.62 15.12
CA ARG A 562 4.00 -17.38 14.99
C ARG A 562 3.58 -17.06 13.55
N VAL A 563 4.39 -16.29 12.81
CA VAL A 563 4.14 -16.04 11.39
C VAL A 563 4.20 -17.35 10.60
N MET A 564 5.21 -18.19 10.84
CA MET A 564 5.32 -19.49 10.16
C MET A 564 4.19 -20.44 10.54
N GLN A 565 3.75 -20.47 11.81
CA GLN A 565 2.57 -21.26 12.22
C GLN A 565 1.28 -20.79 11.54
N TYR A 566 1.16 -19.49 11.28
CA TYR A 566 0.02 -18.91 10.59
C TYR A 566 0.03 -19.20 9.08
N LEU A 567 1.19 -19.07 8.43
CA LEU A 567 1.32 -19.19 6.98
C LEU A 567 1.54 -20.61 6.49
N LEU A 568 2.28 -21.45 7.24
CA LEU A 568 2.47 -22.83 6.86
C LEU A 568 1.17 -23.61 7.10
N PRO A 569 0.67 -24.34 6.10
CA PRO A 569 -0.48 -25.21 6.30
C PRO A 569 -0.20 -26.16 7.45
N THR A 570 -1.12 -26.29 8.40
CA THR A 570 -1.07 -27.33 9.45
C THR A 570 -1.35 -28.71 8.85
N GLY A 571 -0.50 -29.19 7.94
CA GLY A 571 -0.66 -30.45 7.21
C GLY A 571 -2.01 -30.65 6.50
N PRO A 572 -2.21 -31.79 5.81
CA PRO A 572 -3.52 -32.42 5.70
C PRO A 572 -3.98 -33.08 7.02
#